data_AF-A0A1I1UAE8-F1
#
_entry.id   AF-A0A1I1UAE8-F1
#
_cell.length_a   1.000
_cell.length_b   1.000
_cell.length_c   1.000
_cell.angle_alpha   90.00
_cell.angle_beta   90.00
_cell.angle_gamma   90.00
#
_symmetry.space_group_name_H-M   'P 1'
#
loop_
_entity.id
_entity.type
_entity.pdbx_description
1 polymer ?
#
loop_
_entity_poly.entity_id
_entity_poly.type
_entity_poly.pdbx_seq_one_letter_code
_entity_poly.pdbx_strand_id
1 'polypeptide(L)'
;MNKPLVKRSQFILINTLVSVSQLIEADEVYVTQVLPSATPMKIQRQREKDLAALIADNSTAMTGGAIQTYVTLDTTYGRVNLDNPADVDGKLTNKVVTTTAGDLKQADRNPHASVGMKERVTFAPVAANTQSSVLIELVHYIPAGEISA
;
A
#
# COMPACT_ATOMS: atom_id res chain seq x y z
N MET A 1 -16.08 -27.91 -8.87
CA MET A 1 -16.24 -27.51 -7.46
C MET A 1 -15.20 -26.45 -7.16
N ASN A 2 -15.60 -25.28 -6.66
CA ASN A 2 -14.65 -24.31 -6.10
C ASN A 2 -13.99 -24.99 -4.90
N LYS A 3 -12.68 -25.26 -4.99
CA LYS A 3 -11.93 -25.76 -3.85
C LYS A 3 -12.03 -24.71 -2.73
N PRO A 4 -12.23 -25.10 -1.46
CA PRO A 4 -12.23 -24.13 -0.37
C PRO A 4 -10.87 -23.41 -0.34
N LEU A 5 -10.88 -22.08 -0.27
CA LEU A 5 -9.69 -21.27 -0.07
C LEU A 5 -9.41 -21.19 1.44
N VAL A 6 -8.15 -21.21 1.81
CA VAL A 6 -7.70 -20.94 3.19
C VAL A 6 -6.94 -19.64 3.25
N LYS A 7 -7.03 -18.97 4.39
CA LYS A 7 -6.24 -17.78 4.68
C LYS A 7 -4.86 -18.18 5.20
N ARG A 8 -3.80 -17.80 4.48
CA ARG A 8 -2.41 -17.86 4.96
C ARG A 8 -1.94 -16.44 5.24
N SER A 9 -1.32 -16.23 6.40
CA SER A 9 -0.74 -14.93 6.76
C SER A 9 0.77 -15.06 6.87
N GLN A 10 1.50 -14.14 6.25
CA GLN A 10 2.93 -13.94 6.44
C GLN A 10 3.15 -12.63 7.17
N PHE A 11 3.99 -12.67 8.20
CA PHE A 11 4.31 -11.50 9.01
C PHE A 11 5.71 -11.01 8.71
N ILE A 12 5.86 -9.71 8.50
CA ILE A 12 7.15 -9.04 8.30
C ILE A 12 7.28 -7.95 9.35
N LEU A 13 8.31 -8.05 10.20
CA LEU A 13 8.66 -7.00 11.13
C LEU A 13 9.74 -6.12 10.52
N ILE A 14 9.46 -4.82 10.37
CA ILE A 14 10.45 -3.82 9.98
C ILE A 14 10.80 -3.01 11.21
N ASN A 15 12.08 -3.02 11.58
CA ASN A 15 12.66 -2.15 12.59
C ASN A 15 13.72 -1.28 11.90
N THR A 16 13.55 0.04 11.89
CA THR A 16 14.45 0.90 11.13
C THR A 16 14.61 2.29 11.75
N LEU A 17 15.77 2.89 11.49
CA LEU A 17 16.11 4.30 11.76
C LEU A 17 16.01 5.18 10.51
N VAL A 18 15.86 4.55 9.34
CA VAL A 18 15.88 5.17 8.00
C VAL A 18 14.74 4.65 7.14
N SER A 19 14.51 5.29 6.00
CA SER A 19 13.53 4.81 5.02
C SER A 19 13.92 3.43 4.48
N VAL A 20 12.96 2.50 4.46
CA VAL A 20 13.11 1.14 3.91
C VAL A 20 11.99 0.90 2.91
N SER A 21 12.32 0.42 1.72
CA SER A 21 11.33 0.08 0.70
C SER A 21 11.19 -1.43 0.56
N GLN A 22 9.99 -1.94 0.83
CA GLN A 22 9.65 -3.35 0.73
C GLN A 22 8.78 -3.61 -0.51
N LEU A 23 9.06 -4.68 -1.24
CA LEU A 23 8.14 -5.20 -2.24
C LEU A 23 7.07 -6.02 -1.53
N ILE A 24 5.81 -5.65 -1.76
CA ILE A 24 4.65 -6.27 -1.13
C ILE A 24 3.86 -7.02 -2.20
N GLU A 25 3.66 -8.32 -1.98
CA GLU A 25 2.90 -9.21 -2.86
C GLU A 25 1.89 -10.00 -2.02
N ALA A 26 0.61 -9.61 -2.04
CA ALA A 26 -0.45 -10.22 -1.23
C ALA A 26 -1.86 -9.89 -1.76
N ASP A 27 -2.87 -10.62 -1.28
CA ASP A 27 -4.29 -10.33 -1.55
C ASP A 27 -4.83 -9.24 -0.63
N GLU A 28 -4.42 -9.25 0.64
CA GLU A 28 -4.70 -8.17 1.58
C GLU A 28 -3.43 -7.83 2.37
N VAL A 29 -3.30 -6.56 2.77
CA VAL A 29 -2.12 -6.11 3.51
C VAL A 29 -2.53 -5.20 4.64
N TYR A 30 -2.03 -5.50 5.83
CA TYR A 30 -2.31 -4.73 7.02
C TYR A 30 -1.02 -4.33 7.70
N VAL A 31 -0.99 -3.11 8.25
CA VAL A 31 0.16 -2.59 8.96
C VAL A 31 -0.26 -2.21 10.37
N THR A 32 0.56 -2.61 11.34
CA THR A 32 0.40 -2.27 12.75
C THR A 32 1.71 -1.68 13.24
N GLN A 33 1.65 -0.51 13.88
CA GLN A 33 2.82 0.03 14.56
C GLN A 33 3.04 -0.74 15.88
N VAL A 34 4.23 -1.30 16.06
CA VAL A 34 4.54 -2.23 17.17
C VAL A 34 5.09 -1.51 18.39
N LEU A 35 5.79 -0.40 18.21
CA LEU A 35 6.28 0.44 19.31
C LEU A 35 5.28 1.57 19.56
N PRO A 36 4.52 1.55 20.68
CA PRO A 36 3.67 2.66 21.04
C PRO A 36 4.54 3.79 21.63
N SER A 37 4.27 5.02 21.19
CA SER A 37 4.33 6.25 22.02
C SER A 37 5.32 7.39 21.75
N ALA A 38 6.17 7.42 20.72
CA ALA A 38 6.89 8.68 20.38
C ALA A 38 7.31 8.89 18.92
N THR A 39 7.39 7.83 18.11
CA THR A 39 8.06 7.89 16.80
C THR A 39 7.17 7.31 15.70
N PRO A 40 6.16 8.07 15.23
CA PRO A 40 5.27 7.58 14.20
C PRO A 40 6.07 7.21 12.93
N MET A 41 5.59 6.18 12.23
CA MET A 41 6.05 5.90 10.87
C MET A 41 5.14 6.60 9.86
N LYS A 42 5.73 7.04 8.76
CA LYS A 42 5.00 7.42 7.55
C LYS A 42 5.24 6.38 6.47
N ILE A 43 4.20 6.11 5.70
CA ILE A 43 4.23 5.20 4.57
C ILE A 43 4.08 6.00 3.29
N GLN A 44 4.85 5.64 2.28
CA GLN A 44 4.67 6.08 0.91
C GLN A 44 4.48 4.84 0.06
N ARG A 45 3.32 4.69 -0.56
CA ARG A 45 3.12 3.62 -1.53
C ARG A 45 3.48 4.14 -2.91
N GLN A 46 3.94 3.22 -3.74
CA GLN A 46 4.29 3.52 -5.12
C GLN A 46 3.13 4.20 -5.87
N ARG A 47 1.88 3.80 -5.63
CA ARG A 47 0.71 4.38 -6.31
C ARG A 47 0.52 5.87 -6.06
N GLU A 48 0.62 6.34 -4.80
CA GLU A 48 0.42 7.75 -4.50
C GLU A 48 1.59 8.57 -5.03
N LYS A 49 2.80 7.99 -5.03
CA LYS A 49 3.99 8.61 -5.61
C LYS A 49 3.85 8.77 -7.12
N ASP A 50 3.47 7.71 -7.83
CA ASP A 50 3.36 7.71 -9.30
C ASP A 50 2.21 8.62 -9.75
N LEU A 51 1.10 8.63 -9.01
CA LEU A 51 -0.01 9.55 -9.25
C LEU A 51 0.40 11.02 -9.00
N ALA A 52 1.14 11.30 -7.92
CA ALA A 52 1.63 12.64 -7.66
C ALA A 52 2.62 13.13 -8.73
N ALA A 53 3.48 12.24 -9.24
CA ALA A 53 4.36 12.53 -10.36
C ALA A 53 3.57 12.87 -11.64
N LEU A 54 2.56 12.06 -11.95
CA LEU A 54 1.66 12.30 -13.08
C LEU A 54 0.96 13.66 -12.98
N ILE A 55 0.50 14.04 -11.79
CA ILE A 55 -0.11 15.36 -11.55
C ILE A 55 0.90 16.49 -11.71
N ALA A 56 2.11 16.34 -11.16
CA ALA A 56 3.16 17.35 -11.28
C ALA A 56 3.53 17.62 -12.74
N ASP A 57 3.66 16.55 -13.54
CA ASP A 57 3.98 16.61 -14.97
C ASP A 57 2.85 17.26 -15.80
N ASN A 58 1.62 17.31 -15.28
CA ASN A 58 0.44 17.88 -15.93
C ASN A 58 -0.15 19.08 -15.17
N SER A 59 0.63 19.71 -14.27
CA SER A 59 0.15 20.63 -13.22
C SER A 59 -0.58 21.90 -13.68
N THR A 60 -0.48 22.30 -14.95
CA THR A 60 -1.28 23.41 -15.53
C THR A 60 -2.66 22.97 -16.03
N ALA A 61 -2.89 21.67 -16.14
CA ALA A 61 -4.05 21.07 -16.75
C ALA A 61 -4.74 20.08 -15.80
N MET A 62 -4.75 20.29 -14.48
CA MET A 62 -5.42 19.37 -13.56
C MET A 62 -6.19 20.07 -12.44
N THR A 63 -7.46 19.68 -12.26
CA THR A 63 -8.35 20.15 -11.19
C THR A 63 -8.33 19.12 -10.04
N GLY A 64 -7.62 19.42 -8.95
CA GLY A 64 -7.57 18.53 -7.79
C GLY A 64 -6.60 19.01 -6.71
N GLY A 65 -6.93 18.74 -5.44
CA GLY A 65 -6.06 19.07 -4.31
C GLY A 65 -4.72 18.32 -4.33
N ALA A 66 -3.73 18.82 -3.60
CA ALA A 66 -2.41 18.19 -3.50
C ALA A 66 -2.53 16.74 -2.99
N ILE A 67 -1.92 15.80 -3.71
CA ILE A 67 -1.85 14.41 -3.25
C ILE A 67 -0.72 14.28 -2.24
N GLN A 68 -1.07 13.87 -1.03
CA GLN A 68 -0.09 13.54 0.00
C GLN A 68 0.60 12.22 -0.37
N THR A 69 1.90 12.28 -0.68
CA THR A 69 2.70 11.09 -1.06
C THR A 69 3.14 10.26 0.14
N TYR A 70 3.17 10.85 1.34
CA TYR A 70 3.46 10.17 2.59
C TYR A 70 2.28 10.31 3.55
N VAL A 71 1.74 9.19 4.00
CA VAL A 71 0.68 9.14 5.01
C VAL A 71 1.30 8.71 6.34
N THR A 72 1.12 9.50 7.40
CA THR A 72 1.51 9.09 8.76
C THR A 72 0.57 7.97 9.20
N LEU A 73 1.14 6.86 9.70
CA LEU A 73 0.34 5.80 10.31
C LEU A 73 -0.29 6.35 11.59
N ASP A 74 -1.63 6.31 11.67
CA ASP A 74 -2.36 6.71 12.87
C ASP A 74 -2.03 5.74 14.01
N THR A 75 -1.54 6.29 15.13
CA THR A 75 -1.16 5.55 16.34
C THR A 75 -2.35 5.21 17.23
N THR A 76 -3.54 5.72 16.91
CA THR A 76 -4.73 5.70 17.78
C THR A 76 -5.60 4.46 17.53
N TYR A 77 -5.42 3.77 16.40
CA TYR A 77 -6.22 2.59 16.02
C TYR A 77 -5.34 1.48 15.45
N GLY A 78 -5.65 0.24 15.86
CA GLY A 78 -4.97 -0.97 15.39
C GLY A 78 -5.12 -1.22 13.89
N ARG A 79 -4.31 -2.17 13.39
CA ARG A 79 -4.35 -2.81 12.06
C ARG A 79 -4.94 -1.92 10.95
N VAL A 80 -4.11 -1.06 10.37
CA VAL A 80 -4.50 -0.23 9.22
C VAL A 80 -4.41 -1.07 7.96
N ASN A 81 -5.52 -1.21 7.23
CA ASN A 81 -5.50 -1.82 5.92
C ASN A 81 -4.77 -0.88 4.96
N LEU A 82 -3.72 -1.37 4.30
CA LEU A 82 -3.10 -0.58 3.24
C LEU A 82 -4.05 -0.44 2.07
N ASP A 83 -5.00 -1.36 1.88
CA ASP A 83 -5.90 -1.33 0.74
C ASP A 83 -7.37 -1.28 1.15
N ASN A 84 -8.07 -0.22 0.75
CA ASN A 84 -9.53 -0.22 0.81
C ASN A 84 -10.01 -0.68 -0.58
N PRO A 85 -10.53 -1.91 -0.75
CA PRO A 85 -11.05 -2.40 -2.04
C PRO A 85 -12.33 -1.65 -2.51
N ALA A 86 -12.55 -0.43 -2.05
CA ALA A 86 -13.71 0.40 -2.38
C ALA A 86 -13.76 0.80 -3.87
N ASP A 87 -12.67 0.63 -4.62
CA ASP A 87 -12.68 0.78 -6.07
C ASP A 87 -13.25 -0.51 -6.69
N VAL A 88 -14.59 -0.56 -6.76
CA VAL A 88 -15.46 -1.41 -7.60
C VAL A 88 -14.84 -2.77 -8.01
N ASP A 89 -15.31 -3.84 -7.37
CA ASP A 89 -15.01 -5.27 -7.65
C ASP A 89 -13.82 -5.91 -6.91
N GLY A 90 -13.28 -5.28 -5.87
CA GLY A 90 -12.28 -5.92 -5.01
C GLY A 90 -10.96 -6.23 -5.71
N LYS A 91 -10.69 -5.54 -6.83
CA LYS A 91 -9.43 -5.56 -7.54
C LYS A 91 -8.80 -4.18 -7.45
N LEU A 92 -7.49 -4.14 -7.35
CA LEU A 92 -6.75 -2.90 -7.52
C LEU A 92 -7.00 -2.33 -8.92
N THR A 93 -7.65 -1.18 -9.00
CA THR A 93 -7.83 -0.45 -10.26
C THR A 93 -6.73 0.60 -10.45
N ASN A 94 -6.46 0.95 -11.70
CA ASN A 94 -5.62 2.09 -12.02
C ASN A 94 -6.26 3.36 -11.47
N LYS A 95 -5.45 4.26 -10.89
CA LYS A 95 -5.95 5.59 -10.57
C LYS A 95 -5.93 6.44 -11.83
N VAL A 96 -7.13 6.86 -12.23
CA VAL A 96 -7.35 7.72 -13.38
C VAL A 96 -7.47 9.15 -12.90
N VAL A 97 -6.88 10.06 -13.66
CA VAL A 97 -7.07 11.49 -13.48
C VAL A 97 -7.44 12.13 -14.80
N THR A 98 -8.34 13.11 -14.73
CA THR A 98 -8.80 13.87 -15.89
C THR A 98 -8.07 15.20 -15.94
N THR A 99 -7.56 15.56 -17.11
CA THR A 99 -6.96 16.86 -17.32
C THR A 99 -8.03 17.94 -17.52
N THR A 100 -7.66 19.22 -17.41
CA THR A 100 -8.52 20.38 -17.73
C THR A 100 -8.98 20.35 -19.19
N ALA A 101 -8.23 19.69 -20.08
CA ALA A 101 -8.61 19.47 -21.47
C ALA A 101 -9.58 18.29 -21.68
N GLY A 102 -9.92 17.54 -20.62
CA GLY A 102 -10.80 16.38 -20.68
C GLY A 102 -10.11 15.05 -21.00
N ASP A 103 -8.78 15.04 -21.15
CA ASP A 103 -8.02 13.82 -21.41
C ASP A 103 -7.87 12.99 -20.14
N LEU A 104 -7.96 11.67 -20.26
CA LEU A 104 -7.69 10.75 -19.16
C LEU A 104 -6.20 10.37 -19.16
N LYS A 105 -5.55 10.54 -18.02
CA LYS A 105 -4.20 10.02 -17.74
C LYS A 105 -4.29 8.98 -16.61
N GLN A 106 -3.44 7.97 -16.66
CA GLN A 106 -3.48 6.86 -15.72
C GLN A 106 -2.11 6.64 -15.10
N ALA A 107 -2.09 6.40 -13.79
CA ALA A 107 -0.94 5.83 -13.11
C ALA A 107 -1.07 4.30 -13.19
N ASP A 108 -0.37 3.70 -14.14
CA ASP A 108 -0.41 2.27 -14.40
C ASP A 108 0.11 1.47 -13.20
N ARG A 109 -0.64 0.45 -12.82
CA ARG A 109 -0.23 -0.55 -11.85
C ARG A 109 0.17 -1.82 -12.57
N ASN A 110 1.13 -2.55 -12.03
CA ASN A 110 1.43 -3.91 -12.48
C ASN A 110 0.54 -4.91 -11.73
N PRO A 111 -0.57 -5.39 -12.31
CA PRO A 111 -1.33 -6.47 -11.70
C PRO A 111 -0.44 -7.71 -11.59
N HIS A 112 -0.49 -8.40 -10.45
CA HIS A 112 0.16 -9.69 -10.32
C HIS A 112 -0.77 -10.79 -10.82
N ALA A 113 -0.24 -11.75 -11.57
CA ALA A 113 -1.04 -12.84 -12.13
C ALA A 113 -1.65 -13.78 -11.05
N SER A 114 -1.13 -13.74 -9.83
CA SER A 114 -1.44 -14.73 -8.78
C SER A 114 -1.82 -14.14 -7.42
N VAL A 115 -1.76 -12.81 -7.23
CA VAL A 115 -2.17 -12.15 -5.97
C VAL A 115 -2.84 -10.81 -6.26
N GLY A 116 -3.67 -10.33 -5.33
CA GLY A 116 -4.41 -9.07 -5.47
C GLY A 116 -3.54 -7.83 -5.72
N MET A 117 -2.31 -7.78 -5.16
CA MET A 117 -1.41 -6.63 -5.25
C MET A 117 0.06 -7.00 -5.41
N LYS A 118 0.79 -6.25 -6.27
CA LYS A 118 2.25 -6.14 -6.25
C LYS A 118 2.66 -4.67 -6.30
N GLU A 119 3.20 -4.15 -5.21
CA GLU A 119 3.69 -2.76 -5.16
C GLU A 119 4.88 -2.59 -4.23
N ARG A 120 5.70 -1.56 -4.49
CA ARG A 120 6.73 -1.13 -3.54
C ARG A 120 6.13 -0.16 -2.52
N VAL A 121 6.28 -0.47 -1.24
CA VAL A 121 5.90 0.43 -0.15
C VAL A 121 7.15 0.85 0.61
N THR A 122 7.31 2.16 0.74
CA THR A 122 8.39 2.78 1.51
C THR A 122 7.87 3.11 2.90
N PHE A 123 8.57 2.60 3.90
CA PHE A 123 8.33 2.83 5.32
C PHE A 123 9.44 3.75 5.82
N ALA A 124 9.08 4.91 6.37
CA ALA A 124 10.05 5.88 6.87
C ALA A 124 9.67 6.36 8.27
N PRO A 125 10.63 6.50 9.19
CA PRO A 125 10.40 7.23 10.43
C PRO A 125 9.97 8.67 10.12
N VAL A 126 9.04 9.22 10.91
CA VAL A 126 8.67 10.64 10.79
C VAL A 126 9.81 11.53 11.28
N ALA A 127 10.44 11.16 12.39
CA ALA A 127 11.64 11.81 12.92
C ALA A 127 12.90 11.07 12.45
N ALA A 128 13.85 11.79 11.86
CA ALA A 128 15.11 11.21 11.42
C ALA A 128 15.87 10.60 12.61
N ASN A 129 16.59 9.50 12.35
CA ASN A 129 17.44 8.81 13.33
C ASN A 129 16.70 8.33 14.59
N THR A 130 15.38 8.19 14.54
CA THR A 130 14.62 7.61 15.65
C THR A 130 14.05 6.27 15.25
N GLN A 131 14.17 5.29 16.14
CA GLN A 131 13.76 3.93 15.84
C GLN A 131 12.24 3.87 15.75
N SER A 132 11.76 3.29 14.66
CA SER A 132 10.35 2.98 14.47
C SER A 132 10.19 1.53 14.02
N SER A 133 9.09 0.93 14.46
CA SER A 133 8.80 -0.49 14.22
C SER A 133 7.38 -0.68 13.73
N VAL A 134 7.25 -1.42 12.62
CA VAL A 134 5.95 -1.82 12.06
C VAL A 134 5.94 -3.32 11.80
N LEU A 135 4.81 -3.93 12.13
CA LEU A 135 4.45 -5.28 11.75
C LEU A 135 3.53 -5.19 10.53
N ILE A 136 3.93 -5.87 9.46
CA ILE A 136 3.16 -6.01 8.24
C ILE A 136 2.59 -7.42 8.23
N GLU A 137 1.29 -7.54 8.06
CA GLU A 137 0.60 -8.80 7.78
C GLU A 137 0.23 -8.84 6.30
N LEU A 138 0.80 -9.80 5.59
CA LEU A 138 0.49 -10.14 4.21
C LEU A 138 -0.46 -11.33 4.21
N VAL A 139 -1.63 -11.18 3.61
CA VAL A 139 -2.64 -12.23 3.54
C VAL A 139 -2.71 -12.79 2.13
N HIS A 140 -2.69 -14.12 2.04
CA HIS A 140 -2.87 -14.87 0.79
C HIS A 140 -4.02 -15.86 0.93
N TYR A 141 -4.85 -15.96 -0.09
CA TYR A 141 -5.90 -16.97 -0.22
C TYR A 141 -5.41 -18.10 -1.12
N ILE A 142 -5.01 -19.22 -0.51
CA ILE A 142 -4.49 -20.38 -1.24
C ILE A 142 -5.54 -21.49 -1.30
N PRO A 143 -5.60 -22.29 -2.39
CA PRO A 143 -6.45 -23.47 -2.43
C PRO A 143 -6.09 -24.44 -1.31
N ALA A 144 -7.08 -24.96 -0.57
CA ALA A 144 -6.84 -25.85 0.57
C ALA A 144 -6.00 -27.10 0.22
N GLY A 145 -6.07 -27.57 -1.03
CA GLY A 145 -5.30 -28.72 -1.51
C GLY A 145 -3.83 -28.44 -1.82
N GLU A 146 -3.38 -27.18 -1.76
CA GLU A 146 -1.98 -26.78 -1.94
C GLU A 146 -1.24 -26.57 -0.61
N ILE A 147 -1.94 -26.70 0.53
CA ILE A 147 -1.31 -26.78 1.84
C ILE A 147 -0.75 -28.19 2.01
N SER A 148 0.50 -28.42 1.62
CA SER A 148 1.21 -29.61 2.09
C SER A 148 1.59 -29.42 3.57
N ALA A 149 1.39 -30.46 4.38
CA ALA A 149 1.77 -30.52 5.79
C ALA A 149 3.29 -30.39 6.01
#